data_AF-A0A2D7CA92-F1
#
_entry.id   AF-A0A2D7CA92-F1
#
_cell.length_a   1.000
_cell.length_b   1.000
_cell.length_c   1.000
_cell.angle_alpha   90.00
_cell.angle_beta   90.00
_cell.angle_gamma   90.00
#
_symmetry.space_group_name_H-M   'P 1'
#
loop_
_entity.id
_entity.type
_entity.pdbx_description
1 polymer ?
#
loop_
_entity_poly.entity_id
_entity_poly.type
_entity_poly.pdbx_seq_one_letter_code
_entity_poly.pdbx_strand_id
1 'polypeptide(L)'
;MLRVLQDEVFEGMRSMETWKGQDFSVLRKIPLGVLRKGTVRRHGVTRWVRGARPDRLTPGEVRVIDLHPALLSSEWWPYAGFVLHHELIHATGHRRHDTAFRAWEHAWPDPPNGKGAEAFANMLHLASARWWWTCSSCDVKHPRQRRSNGRYACRRCGAVLVDLPAEEVGA
;
A
#
# COMPACT_ATOMS: atom_id res chain seq x y z
N MET A 1 -0.19 -8.87 15.42
CA MET A 1 0.12 -7.67 14.61
C MET A 1 -1.14 -7.01 14.08
N LEU A 2 -1.90 -7.62 13.16
CA LEU A 2 -3.13 -6.99 12.59
C LEU A 2 -4.13 -6.51 13.65
N ARG A 3 -4.40 -7.31 14.69
CA ARG A 3 -5.30 -6.92 15.79
C ARG A 3 -4.78 -5.70 16.57
N VAL A 4 -3.47 -5.64 16.81
CA VAL A 4 -2.83 -4.51 17.49
C VAL A 4 -2.95 -3.25 16.65
N LEU A 5 -2.66 -3.35 15.34
CA LEU A 5 -2.86 -2.24 14.40
C LEU A 5 -4.31 -1.77 14.38
N GLN A 6 -5.27 -2.70 14.37
CA GLN A 6 -6.68 -2.38 14.42
C GLN A 6 -7.03 -1.64 15.72
N ASP A 7 -6.54 -2.10 16.86
CA ASP A 7 -6.81 -1.46 18.15
C ASP A 7 -6.29 -0.02 18.17
N GLU A 8 -5.06 0.20 17.72
CA GLU A 8 -4.45 1.54 17.61
C GLU A 8 -5.19 2.44 16.63
N VAL A 9 -5.58 1.92 15.46
CA VAL A 9 -6.31 2.70 14.44
C VAL A 9 -7.68 3.12 14.95
N PHE A 10 -8.42 2.21 15.60
CA PHE A 10 -9.71 2.56 16.20
C PHE A 10 -9.56 3.53 17.38
N GLU A 11 -8.49 3.43 18.16
CA GLU A 11 -8.22 4.41 19.22
C GLU A 11 -7.98 5.81 18.63
N GLY A 12 -7.19 5.91 17.57
CA GLY A 12 -7.00 7.17 16.84
C GLY A 12 -8.29 7.71 16.22
N MET A 13 -9.13 6.84 15.66
CA MET A 13 -10.40 7.25 15.02
C MET A 13 -11.43 7.80 16.02
N ARG A 14 -11.42 7.35 17.28
CA ARG A 14 -12.41 7.77 18.30
C ARG A 14 -12.39 9.27 18.58
N SER A 15 -11.25 9.93 18.43
CA SER A 15 -11.09 11.36 18.69
C SER A 15 -11.36 12.24 17.47
N MET A 16 -11.64 11.64 16.30
CA MET A 16 -11.83 12.35 15.03
C MET A 16 -13.29 12.75 14.83
N GLU A 17 -13.56 14.04 14.60
CA GLU A 17 -14.92 14.52 14.34
C GLU A 17 -15.54 13.89 13.08
N THR A 18 -14.73 13.58 12.06
CA THR A 18 -15.18 12.92 10.81
C THR A 18 -15.78 11.54 11.04
N TRP A 19 -15.40 10.85 12.12
CA TRP A 19 -15.90 9.52 12.46
C TRP A 19 -17.03 9.53 13.49
N LYS A 20 -17.45 10.71 13.95
CA LYS A 20 -18.53 10.83 14.93
C LYS A 20 -19.84 10.28 14.38
N GLY A 21 -20.53 9.50 15.20
CA GLY A 21 -21.79 8.84 14.83
C GLY A 21 -21.63 7.57 13.99
N GLN A 22 -20.40 7.18 13.62
CA GLN A 22 -20.16 5.89 12.99
C GLN A 22 -20.25 4.74 14.00
N ASP A 23 -20.79 3.60 13.56
CA ASP A 23 -20.84 2.40 14.39
C ASP A 23 -19.51 1.64 14.32
N PHE A 24 -18.60 1.98 15.24
CA PHE A 24 -17.32 1.27 15.38
C PHE A 24 -17.49 -0.21 15.74
N SER A 25 -18.62 -0.62 16.33
CA SER A 25 -18.85 -2.03 16.68
C SER A 25 -19.00 -2.90 15.43
N VAL A 26 -19.57 -2.35 14.35
CA VAL A 26 -19.68 -3.04 13.05
C VAL A 26 -18.34 -3.00 12.33
N LEU A 27 -17.69 -1.84 12.26
CA LEU A 27 -16.40 -1.70 11.58
C LEU A 27 -15.32 -2.61 12.20
N ARG A 28 -15.30 -2.75 13.53
CA ARG A 28 -14.32 -3.57 14.24
C ARG A 28 -14.50 -5.07 14.01
N LYS A 29 -15.69 -5.51 13.59
CA LYS A 29 -15.97 -6.90 13.21
C LYS A 29 -15.48 -7.25 11.80
N ILE A 30 -15.11 -6.27 10.99
CA ILE A 30 -14.57 -6.52 9.65
C ILE A 30 -13.29 -7.36 9.77
N PRO A 31 -13.21 -8.53 9.12
CA PRO A 31 -12.01 -9.35 9.15
C PRO A 31 -10.82 -8.62 8.53
N LEU A 32 -9.66 -8.71 9.19
CA LEU A 32 -8.38 -8.26 8.63
C LEU A 32 -7.58 -9.44 8.11
N GLY A 33 -6.94 -9.25 6.96
CA GLY A 33 -6.05 -10.23 6.35
C GLY A 33 -4.81 -9.58 5.73
N VAL A 34 -4.07 -10.38 4.96
CA VAL A 34 -2.90 -9.91 4.22
C VAL A 34 -3.02 -10.24 2.74
N LEU A 35 -2.53 -9.31 1.92
CA LEU A 35 -2.41 -9.52 0.48
C LEU A 35 -1.48 -10.70 0.18
N ARG A 36 -1.80 -11.46 -0.87
CA ARG A 36 -0.88 -12.49 -1.39
C ARG A 36 0.43 -11.83 -1.84
N LYS A 37 1.54 -12.53 -1.58
CA LYS A 37 2.89 -12.13 -1.99
C LYS A 37 2.92 -11.85 -3.51
N GLY A 38 3.57 -10.75 -3.91
CA GLY A 38 3.73 -10.33 -5.30
C GLY A 38 2.94 -9.09 -5.72
N THR A 39 2.15 -8.50 -4.82
CA THR A 39 1.36 -7.30 -5.13
C THR A 39 2.20 -6.03 -4.92
N VAL A 40 2.97 -5.61 -5.93
CA VAL A 40 3.85 -4.42 -5.84
C VAL A 40 3.12 -3.07 -5.87
N ARG A 41 1.80 -3.05 -6.09
CA ARG A 41 1.02 -1.81 -6.30
C ARG A 41 -0.12 -1.57 -5.33
N ARG A 42 -0.51 -2.56 -4.52
CA ARG A 42 -1.63 -2.40 -3.57
C ARG A 42 -1.08 -2.47 -2.16
N HIS A 43 -1.37 -1.44 -1.38
CA HIS A 43 -0.94 -1.32 0.01
C HIS A 43 -2.04 -1.83 0.94
N GLY A 44 -3.30 -1.55 0.60
CA GLY A 44 -4.50 -2.11 1.21
C GLY A 44 -5.51 -2.50 0.14
N VAL A 45 -6.53 -3.28 0.52
CA VAL A 45 -7.76 -3.42 -0.25
C VAL A 45 -8.92 -3.85 0.63
N THR A 46 -10.02 -3.12 0.50
CA THR A 46 -11.34 -3.51 1.01
C THR A 46 -12.02 -4.40 -0.02
N ARG A 47 -12.51 -5.57 0.42
CA ARG A 47 -13.27 -6.48 -0.44
C ARG A 47 -14.64 -6.74 0.14
N TRP A 48 -15.65 -6.57 -0.68
CA TRP A 48 -17.05 -6.82 -0.33
C TRP A 48 -17.47 -8.25 -0.63
N VAL A 49 -18.58 -8.67 -0.02
CA VAL A 49 -19.25 -9.92 -0.36
C VAL A 49 -19.73 -9.91 -1.82
N ARG A 50 -19.84 -11.10 -2.43
CA ARG A 50 -20.31 -11.23 -3.81
C ARG A 50 -21.76 -10.74 -3.91
N GLY A 51 -22.03 -9.84 -4.83
CA GLY A 51 -23.38 -9.29 -5.05
C GLY A 51 -23.69 -7.99 -4.30
N ALA A 52 -22.75 -7.48 -3.48
CA ALA A 52 -22.89 -6.17 -2.84
C ALA A 52 -23.07 -5.08 -3.91
N ARG A 53 -24.02 -4.18 -3.67
CA ARG A 53 -24.39 -3.14 -4.64
C ARG A 53 -23.46 -1.94 -4.54
N PRO A 54 -22.72 -1.56 -5.61
CA PRO A 54 -21.72 -0.49 -5.54
C PRO A 54 -22.26 0.88 -5.11
N ASP A 55 -23.55 1.14 -5.31
CA ASP A 55 -24.26 2.37 -4.94
C ASP A 55 -24.77 2.40 -3.50
N ARG A 56 -24.72 1.26 -2.78
CA ARG A 56 -25.27 1.10 -1.42
C ARG A 56 -24.40 0.22 -0.54
N LEU A 57 -23.08 0.41 -0.62
CA LEU A 57 -22.16 -0.38 0.19
C LEU A 57 -22.25 0.01 1.66
N THR A 58 -22.31 -1.00 2.52
CA THR A 58 -22.30 -0.83 3.96
C THR A 58 -21.15 -1.59 4.61
N PRO A 59 -20.70 -1.19 5.82
CA PRO A 59 -19.68 -1.93 6.56
C PRO A 59 -19.99 -3.42 6.76
N GLY A 60 -21.27 -3.76 6.94
CA GLY A 60 -21.73 -5.15 7.12
C GLY A 60 -21.55 -6.04 5.88
N GLU A 61 -21.37 -5.45 4.70
CA GLU A 61 -21.12 -6.17 3.45
C GLU A 61 -19.62 -6.30 3.11
N VAL A 62 -18.74 -5.80 3.99
CA VAL A 62 -17.30 -5.98 3.83
C VAL A 62 -16.90 -7.39 4.25
N ARG A 63 -16.35 -8.14 3.31
CA ARG A 63 -15.86 -9.51 3.53
C ARG A 63 -14.52 -9.52 4.25
N VAL A 64 -13.58 -8.66 3.84
CA VAL A 64 -12.22 -8.57 4.41
C VAL A 64 -11.54 -7.28 3.98
N ILE A 65 -10.73 -6.71 4.87
CA ILE A 65 -9.70 -5.71 4.55
C ILE A 65 -8.34 -6.41 4.59
N ASP A 66 -7.63 -6.45 3.46
CA ASP A 66 -6.27 -6.98 3.42
C ASP A 66 -5.25 -5.84 3.37
N LEU A 67 -4.19 -5.96 4.15
CA LEU A 67 -3.02 -5.08 4.07
C LEU A 67 -1.85 -5.79 3.40
N HIS A 68 -0.94 -5.03 2.79
CA HIS A 68 0.30 -5.59 2.30
C HIS A 68 1.14 -6.08 3.49
N PRO A 69 1.65 -7.34 3.50
CA PRO A 69 2.33 -7.89 4.66
C PRO A 69 3.58 -7.10 5.08
N ALA A 70 4.29 -6.47 4.13
CA ALA A 70 5.45 -5.62 4.43
C ALA A 70 5.11 -4.32 5.20
N LEU A 71 3.84 -3.91 5.28
CA LEU A 71 3.41 -2.83 6.17
C LEU A 71 3.51 -3.23 7.64
N LEU A 72 3.42 -4.53 7.94
CA LEU A 72 3.43 -5.08 9.29
C LEU A 72 4.88 -5.27 9.77
N SER A 73 5.68 -4.21 9.70
CA SER A 73 6.99 -4.10 10.32
C SER A 73 7.06 -2.80 11.13
N SER A 74 7.99 -2.71 12.07
CA SER A 74 8.17 -1.50 12.89
C SER A 74 8.46 -0.25 12.04
N GLU A 75 9.21 -0.41 10.96
CA GLU A 75 9.58 0.66 10.03
C GLU A 75 8.35 1.28 9.33
N TRP A 76 7.39 0.45 8.92
CA TRP A 76 6.22 0.88 8.15
C TRP A 76 4.95 0.99 8.98
N TRP A 77 5.04 0.79 10.30
CA TRP A 77 3.90 0.75 11.20
C TRP A 77 3.03 2.02 11.15
N PRO A 78 3.58 3.25 11.16
CA PRO A 78 2.76 4.46 11.03
C PRO A 78 1.99 4.50 9.70
N TYR A 79 2.62 4.06 8.61
CA TYR A 79 1.98 4.00 7.30
C TYR A 79 0.94 2.87 7.23
N ALA A 80 1.16 1.75 7.93
CA ALA A 80 0.16 0.69 8.07
C ALA A 80 -1.13 1.22 8.72
N GLY A 81 -1.00 2.11 9.72
CA GLY A 81 -2.13 2.77 10.36
C GLY A 81 -2.93 3.62 9.39
N PHE A 82 -2.23 4.48 8.63
CA PHE A 82 -2.83 5.28 7.56
C PHE A 82 -3.55 4.41 6.52
N VAL A 83 -2.92 3.34 6.04
CA VAL A 83 -3.53 2.44 5.04
C VAL A 83 -4.76 1.73 5.61
N LEU A 84 -4.73 1.27 6.86
CA LEU A 84 -5.91 0.63 7.47
C LEU A 84 -7.06 1.63 7.63
N HIS A 85 -6.78 2.86 8.07
CA HIS A 85 -7.76 3.94 8.12
C HIS A 85 -8.38 4.24 6.74
N HIS A 86 -7.54 4.35 5.70
CA HIS A 86 -7.97 4.52 4.31
C HIS A 86 -8.96 3.42 3.87
N GLU A 87 -8.65 2.15 4.16
CA GLU A 87 -9.54 1.04 3.84
C GLU A 87 -10.83 1.03 4.68
N LEU A 88 -10.79 1.51 5.93
CA LEU A 88 -11.99 1.68 6.74
C LEU A 88 -12.91 2.78 6.18
N ILE A 89 -12.37 3.83 5.55
CA ILE A 89 -13.19 4.82 4.83
C ILE A 89 -13.88 4.17 3.62
N HIS A 90 -13.17 3.31 2.88
CA HIS A 90 -13.81 2.52 1.83
C HIS A 90 -14.93 1.62 2.38
N ALA A 91 -14.73 1.02 3.55
CA ALA A 91 -15.72 0.17 4.21
C ALA A 91 -17.03 0.89 4.54
N THR A 92 -17.03 2.22 4.73
CA THR A 92 -18.26 3.02 4.94
C THR A 92 -19.00 3.36 3.65
N GLY A 93 -18.49 2.92 2.49
CA GLY A 93 -19.14 3.09 1.19
C GLY A 93 -18.52 4.17 0.30
N HIS A 94 -17.53 4.91 0.80
CA HIS A 94 -16.79 5.89 0.00
C HIS A 94 -15.86 5.20 -1.01
N ARG A 95 -16.39 4.81 -2.17
CA ARG A 95 -15.61 4.06 -3.18
C ARG A 95 -14.59 4.89 -3.93
N ARG A 96 -14.89 6.17 -4.15
CA ARG A 96 -14.07 7.08 -4.95
C ARG A 96 -13.24 7.95 -4.01
N HIS A 97 -12.02 8.26 -4.43
CA HIS A 97 -11.17 9.22 -3.71
C HIS A 97 -11.56 10.67 -4.04
N ASP A 98 -12.83 11.00 -3.87
CA ASP A 98 -13.38 12.33 -4.06
C ASP A 98 -13.16 13.23 -2.84
N THR A 99 -13.66 14.46 -2.87
CA THR A 99 -13.49 15.44 -1.79
C THR A 99 -14.00 14.94 -0.45
N ALA A 100 -15.10 14.18 -0.42
CA ALA A 100 -15.64 13.64 0.83
C ALA A 100 -14.72 12.55 1.39
N PHE A 101 -14.24 11.63 0.54
CA PHE A 101 -13.25 10.64 0.94
C PHE A 101 -11.97 11.30 1.48
N ARG A 102 -11.43 12.30 0.76
CA ARG A 102 -10.20 12.99 1.17
C ARG A 102 -10.40 13.74 2.48
N ALA A 103 -11.56 14.32 2.74
CA ALA A 103 -11.82 14.96 4.03
C ALA A 103 -11.71 13.97 5.21
N TRP A 104 -12.14 12.72 5.03
CA TRP A 104 -11.98 11.67 6.05
C TRP A 104 -10.53 11.22 6.16
N GLU A 105 -9.86 11.00 5.03
CA GLU A 105 -8.48 10.52 4.97
C GLU A 105 -7.51 11.51 5.64
N HIS A 106 -7.67 12.81 5.38
CA HIS A 106 -6.86 13.88 5.95
C HIS A 106 -7.06 14.07 7.47
N ALA A 107 -8.07 13.45 8.08
CA ALA A 107 -8.23 13.45 9.53
C ALA A 107 -7.19 12.55 10.21
N TRP A 108 -6.60 11.59 9.49
CA TRP A 108 -5.51 10.77 10.01
C TRP A 108 -4.17 11.50 9.91
N PRO A 109 -3.30 11.43 10.93
CA PRO A 109 -1.97 12.04 10.86
C PRO A 109 -1.18 11.50 9.67
N ASP A 110 -0.50 12.38 8.95
CA ASP A 110 0.38 11.97 7.87
C ASP A 110 1.46 11.01 8.39
N PRO A 111 1.83 9.97 7.61
CA PRO A 111 2.99 9.14 7.92
C PRO A 111 4.24 10.02 8.04
N PRO A 112 5.25 9.61 8.84
CA PRO A 112 6.50 10.34 8.94
C PRO A 112 7.12 10.64 7.58
N ASN A 113 7.83 11.76 7.47
CA ASN A 113 8.49 12.19 6.23
C ASN A 113 9.26 11.03 5.58
N GLY A 114 8.98 10.79 4.30
CA GLY A 114 9.62 9.73 3.54
C GLY A 114 9.15 8.30 3.84
N LYS A 115 8.04 8.12 4.58
CA LYS A 115 7.41 6.80 4.83
C LYS A 115 5.96 6.70 4.34
N GLY A 116 5.58 7.54 3.38
CA GLY A 116 4.27 7.49 2.71
C GLY A 116 4.18 6.47 1.56
N ALA A 117 3.11 6.58 0.78
CA ALA A 117 2.80 5.67 -0.32
C ALA A 117 3.93 5.51 -1.35
N GLU A 118 4.54 6.61 -1.78
CA GLU A 118 5.62 6.59 -2.78
C GLU A 118 6.85 5.84 -2.28
N ALA A 119 7.26 6.13 -1.04
CA ALA A 119 8.41 5.48 -0.42
C ALA A 119 8.17 3.98 -0.23
N PHE A 120 6.95 3.59 0.19
CA PHE A 120 6.59 2.18 0.33
C PHE A 120 6.59 1.45 -1.02
N ALA A 121 6.01 2.07 -2.06
CA ALA A 121 6.02 1.53 -3.41
C ALA A 121 7.45 1.38 -3.95
N ASN A 122 8.34 2.35 -3.70
CA ASN A 122 9.74 2.26 -4.07
C ASN A 122 10.45 1.12 -3.32
N MET A 123 10.24 0.99 -2.01
CA MET A 123 10.78 -0.13 -1.22
C MET A 123 10.32 -1.48 -1.78
N LEU A 124 9.04 -1.64 -2.08
CA LEU A 124 8.52 -2.87 -2.70
C LEU A 124 9.11 -3.12 -4.08
N HIS A 125 9.28 -2.06 -4.88
CA HIS A 125 9.87 -2.16 -6.21
C HIS A 125 11.31 -2.69 -6.14
N LEU A 126 12.13 -2.10 -5.27
CA LEU A 126 13.51 -2.50 -5.01
C LEU A 126 13.59 -3.93 -4.47
N ALA A 127 12.80 -4.27 -3.45
CA ALA A 127 12.77 -5.59 -2.84
C ALA A 127 12.31 -6.69 -3.80
N SER A 128 11.52 -6.34 -4.82
CA SER A 128 11.06 -7.30 -5.84
C SER A 128 12.06 -7.47 -6.99
N ALA A 129 13.09 -6.63 -7.09
CA ALA A 129 14.04 -6.66 -8.19
C ALA A 129 14.83 -7.98 -8.16
N ARG A 130 14.94 -8.61 -9.34
CA ARG A 130 15.78 -9.79 -9.57
C ARG A 130 16.99 -9.45 -10.46
N TRP A 131 16.90 -8.32 -11.16
CA TRP A 131 17.86 -7.84 -12.12
C TRP A 131 18.02 -6.33 -11.97
N TRP A 132 19.25 -5.86 -12.11
CA TRP A 132 19.59 -4.47 -12.37
C TRP A 132 19.94 -4.34 -13.84
N TRP A 133 19.16 -3.53 -14.56
CA TRP A 133 19.57 -3.08 -15.88
C TRP A 133 20.54 -1.92 -15.67
N THR A 134 21.81 -2.20 -15.87
CA THR A 134 22.90 -1.25 -15.60
C THR A 134 23.48 -0.75 -16.91
N CYS A 135 23.73 0.55 -16.99
CA CYS A 135 24.47 1.12 -18.12
C CYS A 135 25.97 1.02 -17.86
N SER A 136 26.71 0.33 -18.73
CA SER A 136 28.18 0.21 -18.59
C SER A 136 28.93 1.54 -18.77
N SER A 137 28.32 2.53 -19.43
CA SER A 137 28.98 3.81 -19.72
C SER A 137 28.74 4.89 -18.66
N CYS A 138 27.59 4.89 -17.99
CA CYS A 138 27.24 5.96 -17.04
C CYS A 138 26.68 5.45 -15.70
N ASP A 139 26.79 4.14 -15.44
CA ASP A 139 26.39 3.44 -14.21
C ASP A 139 24.95 3.70 -13.71
N VAL A 140 24.06 4.15 -14.59
CA VAL A 140 22.64 4.27 -14.25
C VAL A 140 22.05 2.86 -14.09
N LYS A 141 21.37 2.63 -12.97
CA LYS A 141 20.77 1.32 -12.61
C LYS A 141 19.26 1.41 -12.59
N HIS A 142 18.60 0.39 -13.14
CA HIS A 142 17.15 0.27 -13.12
C HIS A 142 16.73 -1.09 -12.53
N PRO A 143 16.01 -1.12 -11.38
CA PRO A 143 15.59 -2.36 -10.73
C PRO A 143 14.45 -3.01 -11.51
N ARG A 144 14.57 -4.31 -11.82
CA ARG A 144 13.60 -5.04 -12.66
C ARG A 144 13.44 -6.48 -12.20
N GLN A 145 12.24 -7.02 -12.44
CA GLN A 145 11.95 -8.43 -12.16
C GLN A 145 12.43 -9.36 -13.28
N ARG A 146 12.69 -8.82 -14.47
CA ARG A 146 13.07 -9.56 -15.68
C ARG A 146 14.35 -8.97 -16.28
N ARG A 147 15.08 -9.80 -17.01
CA ARG A 147 16.22 -9.38 -17.83
C ARG A 147 15.81 -8.44 -18.97
N SER A 148 16.73 -7.57 -19.36
CA SER A 148 16.66 -6.68 -20.51
C SER A 148 16.91 -7.48 -21.80
N ASN A 149 17.79 -8.49 -21.73
CA ASN A 149 18.27 -9.29 -22.87
C ASN A 149 18.79 -8.40 -24.02
N GLY A 150 19.45 -7.30 -23.69
CA GLY A 150 20.06 -6.37 -24.66
C GLY A 150 19.05 -5.52 -25.45
N ARG A 151 17.76 -5.53 -25.09
CA ARG A 151 16.70 -4.84 -25.85
C ARG A 151 16.55 -3.36 -25.53
N TYR A 152 17.15 -2.91 -24.44
CA TYR A 152 16.93 -1.57 -23.90
C TYR A 152 18.23 -0.78 -23.91
N ALA A 153 18.14 0.48 -24.34
CA ALA A 153 19.24 1.44 -24.31
C ALA A 153 19.09 2.42 -23.14
N CYS A 154 20.22 2.87 -22.61
CA CYS A 154 20.27 3.92 -21.60
C CYS A 154 19.74 5.22 -22.19
N ARG A 155 18.77 5.86 -21.52
CA ARG A 155 18.22 7.14 -21.97
C ARG A 155 19.20 8.32 -21.90
N ARG A 156 20.28 8.17 -21.11
CA ARG A 156 21.29 9.22 -20.92
C ARG A 156 22.37 9.22 -22.01
N CYS A 157 22.85 8.05 -22.41
CA CYS A 157 24.01 7.93 -23.30
C CYS A 157 23.82 6.97 -24.49
N GLY A 158 22.67 6.28 -24.58
CA GLY A 158 22.36 5.37 -25.70
C GLY A 158 22.99 3.97 -25.62
N ALA A 159 23.91 3.72 -24.69
CA ALA A 159 24.52 2.39 -24.54
C ALA A 159 23.48 1.32 -24.16
N VAL A 160 23.64 0.10 -24.69
CA VAL A 160 22.77 -1.05 -24.38
C VAL A 160 22.92 -1.41 -22.89
N LEU A 161 21.81 -1.62 -22.20
CA LEU A 161 21.80 -1.97 -20.78
C LEU A 161 22.17 -3.45 -20.57
N VAL A 162 23.10 -3.68 -19.64
CA VAL A 162 23.52 -5.03 -19.22
C VAL A 162 22.69 -5.51 -18.03
N ASP A 163 22.47 -6.81 -17.96
CA ASP A 163 21.71 -7.47 -16.90
C ASP A 163 22.65 -7.95 -15.77
N LEU A 164 22.55 -7.35 -14.59
CA LEU A 164 23.24 -7.82 -13.38
C LEU A 164 22.24 -8.43 -12.39
N PRO A 165 22.51 -9.60 -11.78
CA PRO A 165 21.66 -10.16 -10.74
C PRO A 165 21.49 -9.19 -9.56
N ALA A 166 20.27 -9.10 -9.00
CA ALA A 166 19.99 -8.19 -7.88
C ALA A 166 20.76 -8.54 -6.59
N GLU A 167 21.10 -9.81 -6.41
CA GLU A 167 21.87 -10.33 -5.27
C GLU A 167 23.33 -9.86 -5.28
N GLU A 168 23.89 -9.51 -6.45
CA GLU A 168 25.29 -9.09 -6.60
C GLU A 168 25.51 -7.58 -6.41
N VAL A 169 24.44 -6.80 -6.23
CA VAL A 169 24.50 -5.32 -6.12
C VAL A 169 24.28 -4.85 -4.67
N GLY A 170 24.29 -5.78 -3.71
CA GLY A 170 24.16 -5.53 -2.27
C GLY A 170 25.26 -6.21 -1.47
N ALA A 171 26.51 -5.75 -1.65
CA ALA A 171 27.63 -5.91 -0.72
C ALA A 171 28.33 -4.56 -0.57
#